data_AF-A0A8I5TF87-F1
#
_entry.id   AF-A0A8I5TF87-F1
#
_cell.length_a   1.000
_cell.length_b   1.000
_cell.length_c   1.000
_cell.angle_alpha   90.00
_cell.angle_beta   90.00
_cell.angle_gamma   90.00
#
_symmetry.space_group_name_H-M   'P 1'
#
loop_
_entity.id
_entity.type
_entity.pdbx_description
1 polymer ?
#
loop_
_entity_poly.entity_id
_entity_poly.type
_entity_poly.pdbx_seq_one_letter_code
_entity_poly.pdbx_strand_id
1 'polypeptide(L)'
;MVRHQPLQYYEPQLCLSCLTGIYGCRWKRYQRSHDDTTPWERLWFLLLTFTFGLTLTWLYFWWEVHNDYDEFNWYLYNRMGYWSDWPVPILVTTAAAFAYIAGLLVLALCHIAVGQQMNLHWLHKVGTHYPYFTALEKSQERMWKDPQ
;
A
#
# COMPACT_ATOMS: atom_id res chain seq x y z
N MET A 1 47.87 6.27 0.89
CA MET A 1 47.54 5.17 1.83
C MET A 1 46.16 4.64 1.48
N VAL A 2 46.08 3.45 0.88
CA VAL A 2 44.79 2.78 0.62
C VAL A 2 44.32 2.21 1.95
N ARG A 3 43.23 2.74 2.52
CA ARG A 3 42.59 2.13 3.69
C ARG A 3 41.93 0.84 3.22
N HIS A 4 42.53 -0.29 3.55
CA HIS A 4 41.80 -1.55 3.56
C HIS A 4 40.77 -1.47 4.68
N GLN A 5 39.49 -1.42 4.31
CA GLN A 5 38.39 -1.53 5.26
C GLN A 5 38.50 -2.92 5.91
N PRO A 6 38.54 -3.03 7.24
CA PRO A 6 38.58 -4.34 7.89
C PRO A 6 37.37 -5.14 7.44
N LEU A 7 37.61 -6.40 7.02
CA LEU A 7 36.55 -7.37 6.74
C LEU A 7 35.73 -7.54 8.01
N GLN A 8 34.62 -6.80 8.10
CA GLN A 8 33.61 -7.03 9.13
C GLN A 8 33.09 -8.45 8.90
N TYR A 9 33.42 -9.36 9.82
CA TYR A 9 32.83 -10.68 9.87
C TYR A 9 31.34 -10.50 10.17
N TYR A 10 30.52 -10.56 9.13
CA TYR A 10 29.11 -10.23 9.18
C TYR A 10 28.30 -11.51 9.10
N GLU A 11 27.50 -11.79 10.13
CA GLU A 11 26.51 -12.86 10.09
C GLU A 11 25.56 -12.58 8.91
N PRO A 12 25.28 -13.52 8.01
CA PRO A 12 24.38 -13.28 6.90
C PRO A 12 22.95 -13.09 7.43
N GLN A 13 22.59 -11.85 7.74
CA GLN A 13 21.24 -11.47 8.12
C GLN A 13 20.33 -11.41 6.88
N LEU A 14 20.13 -12.55 6.22
CA LEU A 14 19.31 -12.70 5.01
C LEU A 14 17.92 -12.07 5.18
N CYS A 15 17.29 -12.28 6.35
CA CYS A 15 15.99 -11.69 6.69
C CYS A 15 16.02 -10.14 6.64
N LEU A 16 17.04 -9.52 7.25
CA LEU A 16 17.21 -8.07 7.23
C LEU A 16 17.51 -7.52 5.83
N SER A 17 18.20 -8.28 4.98
CA SER A 17 18.44 -7.90 3.58
C SER A 17 17.15 -7.99 2.75
N CYS A 18 16.36 -9.05 2.93
CA CYS A 18 15.06 -9.20 2.27
C CYS A 18 14.08 -8.10 2.71
N LEU A 19 14.02 -7.77 4.01
CA LEU A 19 13.21 -6.67 4.54
C LEU A 19 13.53 -5.32 3.90
N THR A 20 14.82 -4.95 3.78
CA THR A 20 15.23 -3.72 3.07
C THR A 20 15.05 -3.78 1.56
N GLY A 21 15.23 -4.97 0.97
CA GLY A 21 15.09 -5.18 -0.46
C GLY A 21 13.64 -5.03 -0.91
N ILE A 22 12.70 -5.63 -0.18
CA ILE A 22 11.27 -5.60 -0.54
C ILE A 22 10.67 -4.21 -0.25
N TYR A 23 11.01 -3.60 0.89
CA TYR A 23 10.42 -2.31 1.29
C TYR A 23 11.02 -1.10 0.56
N GLY A 24 12.34 -1.13 0.32
CA GLY A 24 13.11 0.01 -0.22
C GLY A 24 13.79 -0.23 -1.57
N CYS A 25 13.66 -1.43 -2.17
CA CYS A 25 14.39 -1.86 -3.38
C CYS A 25 15.92 -1.65 -3.31
N ARG A 26 16.49 -1.58 -2.10
CA ARG A 26 17.93 -1.40 -1.87
C ARG A 26 18.56 -2.74 -1.51
N TRP A 27 19.18 -3.40 -2.49
CA TRP A 27 19.93 -4.65 -2.29
C TRP A 27 21.42 -4.46 -1.95
N LYS A 28 21.86 -3.23 -1.61
CA LYS A 28 23.28 -2.96 -1.33
C LYS A 28 23.72 -3.56 0.01
N ARG A 29 24.77 -4.38 -0.08
CA ARG A 29 25.39 -5.18 1.01
C ARG A 29 26.39 -4.43 1.89
N TYR A 30 26.56 -3.11 1.75
CA TYR A 30 27.58 -2.34 2.49
C TYR A 30 27.10 -0.99 3.02
N GLN A 31 27.52 -0.76 4.28
CA GLN A 31 27.29 0.39 5.16
C GLN A 31 25.80 0.74 5.38
N ARG A 32 25.19 0.04 6.34
CA ARG A 32 23.87 0.38 6.86
C ARG A 32 24.06 1.58 7.79
N SER A 33 23.93 2.79 7.24
CA SER A 33 23.91 3.98 8.08
C SER A 33 22.67 3.89 8.98
N HIS A 34 22.89 4.03 10.27
CA HIS A 34 21.84 4.27 11.25
C HIS A 34 21.45 5.74 11.12
N ASP A 35 21.00 6.14 9.92
CA ASP A 35 20.56 7.50 9.67
C ASP A 35 19.16 7.66 10.24
N ASP A 36 18.93 8.80 10.88
CA ASP A 36 17.65 9.12 11.49
C ASP A 36 16.52 9.11 10.46
N THR A 37 15.36 8.59 10.85
CA THR A 37 14.14 8.66 10.05
C THR A 37 13.80 10.11 9.77
N THR A 38 13.68 10.49 8.51
CA THR A 38 13.31 11.86 8.14
C THR A 38 11.84 12.12 8.50
N PRO A 39 11.45 13.37 8.81
CA PRO A 39 10.04 13.71 9.04
C PRO A 39 9.16 13.35 7.82
N TRP A 40 9.74 13.36 6.62
CA TRP A 40 9.04 12.97 5.40
C TRP A 40 8.73 11.48 5.34
N GLU A 41 9.65 10.61 5.77
CA GLU A 41 9.39 9.17 5.89
C GLU A 41 8.31 8.86 6.93
N ARG A 42 8.27 9.61 8.03
CA ARG A 42 7.19 9.51 9.03
C ARG A 42 5.83 9.90 8.46
N LEU A 43 5.77 10.94 7.63
CA LEU A 43 4.52 11.31 6.95
C LEU A 43 4.03 10.19 6.03
N TRP A 44 4.92 9.58 5.23
CA TRP A 44 4.55 8.46 4.37
C TRP A 44 4.03 7.26 5.16
N PHE A 45 4.61 6.98 6.33
CA PHE A 45 4.12 5.94 7.22
C PHE A 45 2.71 6.24 7.76
N LEU A 46 2.44 7.49 8.15
CA LEU A 46 1.11 7.92 8.59
C LEU A 46 0.08 7.82 7.45
N LEU A 47 0.45 8.24 6.24
CA LEU A 47 -0.39 8.11 5.06
C LEU A 47 -0.69 6.65 4.73
N LEU A 48 0.30 5.75 4.84
CA LEU A 48 0.11 4.30 4.65
C LEU A 48 -0.83 3.70 5.71
N THR A 49 -0.71 4.15 6.96
CA THR A 49 -1.61 3.72 8.05
C THR A 49 -3.05 4.21 7.79
N PHE A 50 -3.21 5.44 7.30
CA PHE A 50 -4.52 5.97 6.95
C PHE A 50 -5.14 5.22 5.77
N THR A 51 -4.37 4.93 4.71
CA THR A 51 -4.86 4.14 3.57
C THR A 51 -5.21 2.70 3.96
N PHE A 52 -4.46 2.10 4.89
CA PHE A 52 -4.84 0.82 5.51
C PHE A 52 -6.22 0.88 6.17
N GLY A 53 -6.49 1.91 6.98
CA GLY A 53 -7.80 2.09 7.62
C GLY A 53 -8.95 2.27 6.61
N LEU A 54 -8.73 3.09 5.57
CA LEU A 54 -9.71 3.28 4.49
C LEU A 54 -9.99 1.97 3.73
N THR A 55 -8.95 1.25 3.33
CA THR A 55 -9.11 -0.01 2.60
C THR A 55 -9.70 -1.12 3.46
N LEU A 56 -9.41 -1.16 4.76
CA LEU A 56 -10.06 -2.08 5.70
C LEU A 56 -11.57 -1.79 5.81
N THR A 57 -11.94 -0.52 5.93
CA THR A 57 -13.35 -0.09 6.02
C THR A 57 -14.10 -0.44 4.73
N TRP A 58 -13.47 -0.21 3.58
CA TRP A 58 -14.01 -0.56 2.28
C TRP A 58 -14.14 -2.07 2.07
N LEU A 59 -13.13 -2.84 2.47
CA LEU A 59 -13.16 -4.31 2.43
C LEU A 59 -14.28 -4.85 3.33
N TYR A 60 -14.41 -4.31 4.54
CA TYR A 60 -15.48 -4.67 5.47
C TYR A 60 -16.86 -4.43 4.84
N PHE A 61 -17.07 -3.25 4.25
CA PHE A 61 -18.33 -2.96 3.55
C PHE A 61 -18.64 -3.99 2.46
N TRP A 62 -17.67 -4.31 1.58
CA TRP A 62 -17.90 -5.31 0.53
C TRP A 62 -18.03 -6.74 1.05
N TRP A 63 -17.43 -7.03 2.19
CA TRP A 63 -17.60 -8.30 2.88
C TRP A 63 -19.01 -8.45 3.45
N GLU A 64 -19.59 -7.39 4.02
CA GLU A 64 -21.00 -7.38 4.43
C GLU A 64 -21.92 -7.55 3.22
N VAL A 65 -21.67 -6.80 2.14
CA VAL A 65 -22.44 -6.92 0.89
C VAL A 65 -22.33 -8.32 0.29
N HIS A 66 -21.21 -9.03 0.49
CA HIS A 66 -21.02 -10.42 0.04
C HIS A 66 -22.09 -11.37 0.56
N ASN A 67 -22.56 -11.16 1.78
CA ASN A 67 -23.62 -11.98 2.35
C ASN A 67 -24.97 -11.80 1.63
N ASP A 68 -25.20 -10.64 1.02
CA ASP A 68 -26.45 -10.24 0.37
C ASP A 68 -26.27 -9.97 -1.14
N TYR A 69 -25.32 -10.64 -1.80
CA TYR A 69 -25.01 -10.41 -3.22
C TYR A 69 -26.20 -10.59 -4.15
N ASP A 70 -27.10 -11.54 -3.88
CA ASP A 70 -28.26 -11.76 -4.75
C ASP A 70 -29.19 -10.55 -4.77
N GLU A 71 -29.48 -9.96 -3.61
CA GLU A 71 -30.29 -8.75 -3.49
C GLU A 71 -29.59 -7.55 -4.15
N PHE A 72 -28.29 -7.41 -3.93
CA PHE A 72 -27.50 -6.34 -4.53
C PHE A 72 -27.42 -6.46 -6.07
N ASN A 73 -27.24 -7.67 -6.60
CA ASN A 73 -27.22 -7.95 -8.03
C ASN A 73 -28.59 -7.70 -8.66
N TRP A 74 -29.67 -8.04 -7.97
CA TRP A 74 -31.02 -7.74 -8.42
C TRP A 74 -31.29 -6.24 -8.48
N TYR A 75 -30.86 -5.48 -7.47
CA TYR A 75 -30.92 -4.02 -7.49
C TYR A 75 -30.13 -3.42 -8.68
N LEU A 76 -28.92 -3.91 -8.92
CA LEU A 76 -28.11 -3.50 -10.07
C LEU A 76 -28.77 -3.86 -11.40
N TYR A 77 -29.34 -5.05 -11.51
CA TYR A 77 -30.07 -5.52 -12.70
C TYR A 77 -31.22 -4.57 -13.03
N ASN A 78 -32.04 -4.23 -12.04
CA ASN A 78 -33.19 -3.33 -12.24
C ASN A 78 -32.77 -1.92 -12.69
N ARG A 79 -31.59 -1.45 -12.28
CA ARG A 79 -31.06 -0.14 -12.64
C ARG A 79 -30.34 -0.11 -13.99
N MET A 80 -29.58 -1.17 -14.30
CA MET A 80 -28.71 -1.24 -15.48
C MET A 80 -29.36 -1.95 -16.68
N GLY A 81 -30.40 -2.75 -16.43
CA GLY A 81 -31.13 -3.52 -17.44
C GLY A 81 -30.44 -4.82 -17.89
N TYR A 82 -29.34 -5.22 -17.25
CA TYR A 82 -28.64 -6.47 -17.54
C TYR A 82 -28.01 -7.05 -16.27
N TRP A 83 -27.84 -8.39 -16.25
CA TRP A 83 -27.27 -9.09 -15.10
C TRP A 83 -25.76 -8.94 -15.10
N SER A 84 -25.18 -8.61 -13.95
CA SER A 84 -23.74 -8.45 -13.86
C SER A 84 -23.21 -8.73 -12.47
N ASP A 85 -22.22 -9.62 -12.40
CA ASP A 85 -21.58 -10.05 -11.15
C ASP A 85 -20.46 -9.09 -10.71
N TRP A 86 -20.58 -7.80 -11.00
CA TRP A 86 -19.60 -6.75 -10.64
C TRP A 86 -19.20 -6.72 -9.16
N PRO A 87 -20.05 -7.06 -8.17
CA PRO A 87 -19.64 -7.11 -6.76
C PRO A 87 -18.44 -8.03 -6.51
N VAL A 88 -18.39 -9.18 -7.18
CA VAL A 88 -17.35 -10.19 -7.00
C VAL A 88 -15.95 -9.66 -7.35
N PRO A 89 -15.67 -9.13 -8.57
CA PRO A 89 -14.38 -8.55 -8.87
C PRO A 89 -14.06 -7.33 -8.01
N ILE A 90 -15.05 -6.54 -7.57
CA ILE A 90 -14.80 -5.42 -6.65
C ILE A 90 -14.28 -5.93 -5.30
N LEU A 91 -14.89 -6.97 -4.72
CA LEU A 91 -14.41 -7.57 -3.48
C LEU A 91 -13.01 -8.17 -3.66
N VAL A 92 -12.79 -8.94 -4.73
CA VAL A 92 -11.48 -9.58 -4.99
C VAL A 92 -10.37 -8.55 -5.16
N THR A 93 -10.61 -7.51 -5.96
CA THR A 93 -9.64 -6.42 -6.15
C THR A 93 -9.39 -5.63 -4.87
N THR A 94 -10.44 -5.38 -4.07
CA THR A 94 -10.32 -4.71 -2.77
C THR A 94 -9.50 -5.56 -1.79
N ALA A 95 -9.76 -6.86 -1.72
CA ALA A 95 -9.02 -7.78 -0.85
C ALA A 95 -7.53 -7.85 -1.24
N ALA A 96 -7.22 -7.91 -2.54
CA ALA A 96 -5.84 -7.88 -3.03
C ALA A 96 -5.12 -6.57 -2.67
N ALA A 97 -5.80 -5.43 -2.85
CA ALA A 97 -5.25 -4.11 -2.47
C ALA A 97 -5.01 -4.02 -0.96
N PHE A 98 -5.95 -4.49 -0.14
CA PHE A 98 -5.81 -4.55 1.31
C PHE A 98 -4.62 -5.43 1.72
N ALA A 99 -4.49 -6.64 1.17
CA ALA A 99 -3.39 -7.55 1.48
C ALA A 99 -2.02 -6.93 1.15
N TYR A 100 -1.93 -6.23 0.01
CA TYR A 100 -0.72 -5.50 -0.37
C TYR A 100 -0.37 -4.38 0.61
N ILE A 101 -1.34 -3.54 0.98
CA ILE A 101 -1.12 -2.43 1.93
C ILE A 101 -0.78 -2.97 3.33
N ALA A 102 -1.48 -4.02 3.79
CA ALA A 102 -1.21 -4.70 5.04
C ALA A 102 0.22 -5.26 5.08
N GLY A 103 0.66 -5.91 3.99
CA GLY A 103 2.03 -6.40 3.84
C GLY A 103 3.07 -5.28 3.95
N LEU A 104 2.84 -4.14 3.28
CA LEU A 104 3.73 -2.98 3.39
C LEU A 104 3.76 -2.40 4.81
N LEU A 105 2.62 -2.35 5.50
CA LEU A 105 2.54 -1.86 6.87
C LEU A 105 3.28 -2.79 7.84
N VAL A 106 3.13 -4.11 7.69
CA VAL A 106 3.89 -5.11 8.47
C VAL A 106 5.39 -4.94 8.23
N LEU A 107 5.83 -4.80 6.97
CA LEU A 107 7.23 -4.56 6.65
C LEU A 107 7.73 -3.26 7.31
N ALA A 108 6.94 -2.18 7.28
CA ALA A 108 7.29 -0.92 7.94
C ALA A 108 7.45 -1.09 9.46
N LEU A 109 6.53 -1.81 10.12
CA LEU A 109 6.63 -2.13 11.55
C LEU A 109 7.86 -2.98 11.88
N CYS A 110 8.22 -3.94 11.03
CA CYS A 110 9.45 -4.70 11.16
C CYS A 110 10.70 -3.82 11.05
N HIS A 111 10.72 -2.82 10.15
CA HIS A 111 11.83 -1.85 10.08
C HIS A 111 11.94 -1.02 11.36
N ILE A 112 10.82 -0.58 11.93
CA ILE A 112 10.81 0.14 13.22
C ILE A 112 11.36 -0.75 14.34
N ALA A 113 10.91 -2.02 14.42
CA ALA A 113 11.34 -2.96 15.46
C ALA A 113 12.86 -3.26 15.39
N VAL A 114 13.44 -3.23 14.19
CA VAL A 114 14.88 -3.46 13.97
C VAL A 114 15.70 -2.16 14.04
N GLY A 115 15.06 -1.00 14.27
CA GLY A 115 15.73 0.31 14.32
C GLY A 115 16.31 0.74 12.98
N GLN A 116 15.66 0.38 11.88
CA GLN A 116 16.10 0.66 10.51
C GLN A 116 15.34 1.82 9.89
N GLN A 117 16.04 2.60 9.05
CA GLN A 117 15.43 3.75 8.38
C GLN A 117 14.27 3.31 7.48
N MET A 118 13.12 3.98 7.65
CA MET A 118 11.89 3.72 6.90
C MET A 118 11.93 4.31 5.49
N ASN A 119 12.80 3.78 4.62
CA ASN A 119 12.87 4.19 3.23
C ASN A 119 11.84 3.44 2.37
N LEU A 120 10.60 3.96 2.32
CA LEU A 120 9.58 3.42 1.43
C LEU A 120 9.94 3.76 -0.02
N HIS A 121 10.10 2.74 -0.87
CA HIS A 121 10.46 2.94 -2.27
C HIS A 121 9.42 3.75 -3.04
N TRP A 122 9.85 4.53 -4.02
CA TRP A 122 8.97 5.40 -4.81
C TRP A 122 7.87 4.62 -5.54
N LEU A 123 8.14 3.38 -5.97
CA LEU A 123 7.14 2.52 -6.60
C LEU A 123 5.96 2.22 -5.66
N HIS A 124 6.21 1.96 -4.37
CA HIS A 124 5.15 1.69 -3.41
C HIS A 124 4.36 2.96 -3.08
N LYS A 125 5.04 4.11 -3.02
CA LYS A 125 4.38 5.43 -2.87
C LYS A 125 3.43 5.68 -4.04
N VAL A 126 3.92 5.56 -5.27
CA VAL A 126 3.09 5.77 -6.47
C VAL A 126 1.96 4.74 -6.53
N GLY A 127 2.25 3.44 -6.34
CA GLY A 127 1.24 2.39 -6.39
C GLY A 127 0.11 2.55 -5.37
N THR A 128 0.42 3.04 -4.17
CA THR A 128 -0.60 3.28 -3.14
C THR A 128 -1.41 4.53 -3.42
N HIS A 129 -0.79 5.63 -3.89
CA HIS A 129 -1.45 6.93 -3.97
C HIS A 129 -2.02 7.29 -5.35
N TYR A 130 -1.53 6.68 -6.41
CA TYR A 130 -1.97 6.92 -7.79
C TYR A 130 -3.48 6.68 -8.01
N PRO A 131 -4.10 5.61 -7.48
CA PRO A 131 -5.54 5.38 -7.68
C PRO A 131 -6.37 6.53 -7.11
N TYR A 132 -6.01 7.03 -5.93
CA TYR A 132 -6.71 8.15 -5.27
C TYR A 132 -6.54 9.46 -6.05
N PHE A 133 -5.36 9.71 -6.61
CA PHE A 133 -5.10 10.92 -7.40
C PHE A 133 -5.96 10.96 -8.67
N THR A 134 -6.01 9.86 -9.42
CA THR A 134 -6.85 9.77 -10.63
C THR A 134 -8.35 9.84 -10.32
N ALA A 135 -8.77 9.31 -9.17
CA ALA A 135 -10.15 9.42 -8.72
C ALA A 135 -10.53 10.87 -8.38
N LEU A 136 -9.62 11.61 -7.73
CA LEU A 136 -9.81 13.02 -7.40
C LEU A 136 -9.90 13.88 -8.65
N GLU A 137 -9.00 13.69 -9.63
CA GLU A 137 -9.01 14.41 -10.90
C GLU A 137 -10.34 14.21 -11.65
N LYS A 138 -10.79 12.95 -11.79
CA LYS A 138 -12.10 12.65 -12.39
C LYS A 138 -13.28 13.22 -11.61
N SER A 139 -13.14 13.39 -10.29
CA SER A 139 -14.16 14.04 -9.46
C SER A 139 -14.22 15.54 -9.74
N GLN A 140 -13.07 16.20 -9.86
CA GLN A 140 -12.98 17.63 -10.17
C GLN A 140 -13.54 17.93 -11.57
N GLU A 141 -13.18 17.12 -12.56
CA GLU A 141 -13.71 17.27 -13.93
C GLU A 141 -15.23 17.17 -14.00
N ARG A 142 -15.82 16.23 -13.23
CA ARG A 142 -17.28 16.09 -13.14
C ARG A 142 -17.93 17.32 -12.53
N MET A 143 -17.38 17.85 -11.44
CA MET A 143 -17.89 19.08 -10.84
C MET A 143 -17.82 20.29 -11.78
N TRP A 144 -16.85 20.33 -12.69
CA TRP A 144 -16.72 21.42 -13.65
C TRP A 144 -17.62 21.26 -14.88
N LYS A 145 -17.92 20.03 -15.30
CA LYS A 145 -18.71 19.74 -16.52
C LYS A 145 -20.22 19.74 -16.33
N ASP A 146 -20.70 19.64 -15.10
CA ASP A 146 -22.12 19.83 -14.76
C ASP A 146 -22.33 21.24 -14.16
N PRO A 147 -22.41 22.32 -14.97
CA PRO A 147 -22.97 23.56 -14.46
C PRO A 147 -24.46 23.30 -14.16
N GLN A 148 -24.88 23.65 -12.94
CA GLN A 148 -26.28 23.53 -12.50
C GLN A 148 -27.28 24.13 -13.48
#